data_AF-A0A7V5NZP3-F1
#
_entry.id   AF-A0A7V5NZP3-F1
#
_cell.length_a   1.000
_cell.length_b   1.000
_cell.length_c   1.000
_cell.angle_alpha   90.00
_cell.angle_beta   90.00
_cell.angle_gamma   90.00
#
_symmetry.space_group_name_H-M   'P 1'
#
loop_
_entity.id
_entity.type
_entity.pdbx_description
1 polymer ?
#
loop_
_entity_poly.entity_id
_entity_poly.type
_entity_poly.pdbx_seq_one_letter_code
_entity_poly.pdbx_strand_id
1 'polypeptide(L)'
;MGLTVAEKIIEKHLVSGTLKRGTPIAIKIDQTLTQDATGTMAYLEFEVIGLDRVRTELSVSYVDHNLLQTDFRNADDHRFLQSIAARYGLWFSRPGNGICHQVHLERFACPGKTLLGSDSHTPTAGGCAMLAIGAGGLDVAMAMAGKPFHLIMPKIIGVHLTG
;
A
#
# COMPACT_ATOMS: atom_id res chain seq x y z
N MET A 1 -4.93 -8.52 -29.64
CA MET A 1 -4.83 -7.13 -29.11
C MET A 1 -3.72 -7.11 -28.08
N GLY A 2 -2.91 -6.05 -28.03
CA GLY A 2 -1.89 -5.91 -27.00
C GLY A 2 -2.50 -5.64 -25.62
N LEU A 3 -1.76 -5.98 -24.56
CA LEU A 3 -2.15 -5.69 -23.18
C LEU A 3 -2.03 -4.18 -22.88
N THR A 4 -2.96 -3.66 -22.06
CA THR A 4 -2.87 -2.31 -21.47
C THR A 4 -1.73 -2.24 -20.45
N VAL A 5 -1.35 -1.03 -20.01
CA VAL A 5 -0.33 -0.85 -18.95
C VAL A 5 -0.73 -1.57 -17.67
N ALA A 6 -1.99 -1.42 -17.23
CA ALA A 6 -2.50 -2.10 -16.04
C ALA A 6 -2.44 -3.63 -16.21
N GLU A 7 -2.87 -4.17 -17.35
CA GLU A 7 -2.82 -5.62 -17.61
C GLU A 7 -1.39 -6.15 -17.64
N LYS A 8 -0.42 -5.40 -18.19
CA LYS A 8 1.01 -5.78 -18.16
C LYS A 8 1.57 -5.82 -16.75
N ILE A 9 1.22 -4.85 -15.90
CA ILE A 9 1.66 -4.84 -14.50
C ILE A 9 1.01 -5.99 -13.75
N ILE A 10 -0.29 -6.24 -13.92
CA ILE A 10 -0.98 -7.38 -13.31
C ILE A 10 -0.34 -8.70 -13.75
N GLU A 11 -0.10 -8.89 -15.05
CA GLU A 11 0.54 -10.09 -15.60
C GLU A 11 1.89 -10.38 -14.94
N LYS A 12 2.73 -9.36 -14.81
CA LYS A 12 4.06 -9.48 -14.20
C LYS A 12 4.02 -9.85 -12.72
N HIS A 13 2.94 -9.53 -12.00
CA HIS A 13 2.78 -9.79 -10.58
C HIS A 13 1.76 -10.90 -10.29
N LEU A 14 1.25 -11.59 -11.31
CA LEU A 14 0.22 -12.61 -11.15
C LEU A 14 0.78 -13.81 -10.37
N VAL A 15 0.13 -14.15 -9.25
CA VAL A 15 0.42 -15.33 -8.44
C VAL A 15 -0.55 -16.46 -8.76
N SER A 16 -1.83 -16.14 -8.98
CA SER A 16 -2.84 -17.12 -9.39
C SER A 16 -4.00 -16.46 -10.17
N GLY A 17 -4.73 -17.28 -10.93
CA GLY A 17 -5.85 -16.85 -11.77
C GLY A 17 -5.46 -16.61 -13.23
N THR A 18 -6.31 -15.89 -13.97
CA THR A 18 -6.08 -15.55 -15.37
C THR A 18 -6.42 -14.09 -15.62
N LEU A 19 -5.84 -13.47 -16.65
CA LEU A 19 -6.15 -12.08 -17.05
C LEU A 19 -7.55 -11.91 -17.66
N LYS A 20 -8.45 -12.88 -17.47
CA LYS A 20 -9.85 -12.77 -17.88
C LYS A 20 -10.56 -11.80 -16.94
N ARG A 21 -10.95 -10.65 -17.47
CA ARG A 21 -11.70 -9.60 -16.74
C ARG A 21 -12.93 -10.19 -16.06
N GLY A 22 -13.15 -9.81 -14.81
CA GLY A 22 -14.26 -10.32 -13.98
C GLY A 22 -13.97 -11.66 -13.29
N THR A 23 -12.82 -12.30 -13.51
CA THR A 23 -12.45 -13.52 -12.76
C THR A 23 -11.56 -13.20 -11.56
N PRO A 24 -11.59 -14.01 -10.48
CA PRO A 24 -10.66 -13.87 -9.37
C PRO A 24 -9.21 -14.06 -9.79
N ILE A 25 -8.34 -13.20 -9.27
CA ILE A 25 -6.88 -13.27 -9.41
C ILE A 25 -6.24 -12.97 -8.05
N ALA A 26 -4.99 -13.40 -7.90
CA ALA A 26 -4.15 -13.01 -6.79
C ALA A 26 -2.84 -12.43 -7.34
N ILE A 27 -2.40 -11.29 -6.82
CA ILE A 27 -1.18 -10.60 -7.26
C ILE A 27 -0.20 -10.42 -6.10
N LYS A 28 1.10 -10.46 -6.40
CA LYS A 28 2.15 -10.06 -5.48
C LYS A 28 2.08 -8.53 -5.29
N ILE A 29 2.30 -8.09 -4.06
CA ILE A 29 2.46 -6.69 -3.70
C ILE A 29 3.94 -6.40 -3.45
N ASP A 30 4.51 -5.39 -4.13
CA ASP A 30 5.90 -4.97 -3.95
C ASP A 30 6.03 -3.99 -2.80
N GLN A 31 5.12 -3.01 -2.73
CA GLN A 31 5.17 -1.93 -1.75
C GLN A 31 3.89 -1.84 -0.92
N THR A 32 4.00 -1.43 0.34
CA THR A 32 2.84 -1.08 1.17
C THR A 32 2.92 0.31 1.78
N LEU A 33 1.75 0.92 1.97
CA LEU A 33 1.56 2.23 2.59
C LEU A 33 0.54 2.12 3.71
N THR A 34 0.86 2.70 4.86
CA THR A 34 -0.12 2.91 5.94
C THR A 34 -0.03 4.33 6.44
N GLN A 35 -1.14 4.87 6.93
CA GLN A 35 -1.21 6.18 7.57
C GLN A 35 -1.64 6.03 9.03
N ASP A 36 -1.48 7.04 9.87
CA ASP A 36 -1.59 6.93 11.32
C ASP A 36 -3.00 6.59 11.85
N ALA A 37 -4.06 6.94 11.14
CA ALA A 37 -5.42 6.59 11.50
C ALA A 37 -5.79 5.12 11.20
N THR A 38 -5.17 4.48 10.20
CA THR A 38 -5.46 3.07 9.84
C THR A 38 -4.31 2.10 10.13
N GLY A 39 -3.10 2.62 10.31
CA GLY A 39 -1.87 1.88 10.50
C GLY A 39 -1.86 1.13 11.83
N THR A 40 -2.33 1.73 12.92
CA THR A 40 -2.30 1.10 14.24
C THR A 40 -2.95 -0.28 14.23
N MET A 41 -4.17 -0.38 13.67
CA MET A 41 -4.87 -1.65 13.55
C MET A 41 -4.19 -2.62 12.58
N ALA A 42 -3.73 -2.14 11.42
CA ALA A 42 -3.02 -2.98 10.45
C ALA A 42 -1.75 -3.61 11.06
N TYR A 43 -1.04 -2.87 11.91
CA TYR A 43 0.16 -3.38 12.57
C TYR A 43 -0.14 -4.34 13.71
N LEU A 44 -1.19 -4.10 14.50
CA LEU A 44 -1.64 -5.08 15.49
C LEU A 44 -2.02 -6.41 14.84
N GLU A 45 -2.71 -6.37 13.70
CA GLU A 45 -3.03 -7.56 12.90
C GLU A 45 -1.75 -8.23 12.37
N PHE A 46 -0.77 -7.44 11.88
CA PHE A 46 0.51 -7.96 11.41
C PHE A 46 1.34 -8.63 12.52
N GLU A 47 1.38 -8.06 13.73
CA GLU A 47 2.11 -8.64 14.86
C GLU A 47 1.63 -10.05 15.20
N VAL A 48 0.31 -10.28 15.13
CA VAL A 48 -0.30 -11.59 15.43
C VAL A 48 0.11 -12.67 14.42
N ILE A 49 0.55 -12.29 13.21
CA ILE A 49 1.06 -13.23 12.21
C ILE A 49 2.38 -13.89 12.69
N GLY A 50 3.13 -13.23 13.59
CA GLY A 50 4.32 -13.81 14.21
C GLY A 50 5.55 -13.86 13.29
N LEU A 51 5.70 -12.88 12.39
CA LEU A 51 6.90 -12.72 11.55
C LEU A 51 7.90 -11.76 12.19
N ASP A 52 9.19 -11.98 11.96
CA ASP A 52 10.24 -11.10 12.50
C ASP A 52 10.37 -9.76 11.74
N ARG A 53 10.01 -9.73 10.45
CA ARG A 53 10.09 -8.55 9.58
C ARG A 53 9.05 -8.61 8.46
N VAL A 54 8.75 -7.45 7.87
CA VAL A 54 7.96 -7.37 6.63
C VAL A 54 8.68 -8.08 5.48
N ARG A 55 7.91 -8.64 4.54
CA ARG A 55 8.40 -9.40 3.37
C ARG A 55 8.22 -8.68 2.03
N THR A 56 7.49 -7.57 2.02
CA THR A 56 7.41 -6.61 0.92
C THR A 56 8.78 -5.96 0.67
N GLU A 57 8.99 -5.47 -0.54
CA GLU A 57 10.25 -4.81 -0.92
C GLU A 57 10.40 -3.46 -0.22
N LEU A 58 9.28 -2.79 0.03
CA LEU A 58 9.20 -1.53 0.77
C LEU A 58 7.88 -1.45 1.54
N SER A 59 7.93 -1.05 2.80
CA SER A 59 6.74 -0.71 3.58
C SER A 59 6.97 0.58 4.33
N VAL A 60 5.98 1.48 4.28
CA VAL A 60 6.08 2.80 4.89
C VAL A 60 4.87 3.10 5.78
N SER A 61 5.15 3.54 7.00
CA SER A 61 4.18 4.10 7.94
C SER A 61 4.30 5.61 7.93
N TYR A 62 3.20 6.30 7.62
CA TYR A 62 3.12 7.75 7.57
C TYR A 62 2.32 8.30 8.75
N VAL A 63 2.75 9.45 9.25
CA VAL A 63 2.00 10.24 10.22
C VAL A 63 1.60 11.56 9.59
N ASP A 64 0.34 11.65 9.16
CA ASP A 64 -0.19 12.78 8.39
C ASP A 64 -1.67 13.11 8.65
N HIS A 65 -2.45 12.20 9.23
CA HIS A 65 -3.88 12.40 9.49
C HIS A 65 -4.14 13.03 10.86
N ASN A 66 -3.44 12.59 11.90
CA ASN A 66 -3.69 12.99 13.29
C ASN A 66 -2.55 13.85 13.86
N LEU A 67 -2.26 14.97 13.20
CA LEU A 67 -1.17 15.87 13.60
C LEU A 67 -1.48 16.69 14.86
N LEU A 68 -2.76 16.99 15.11
CA LEU A 68 -3.19 17.71 16.30
C LEU A 68 -3.26 16.75 17.49
N GLN A 69 -2.48 17.05 18.52
CA GLN A 69 -2.37 16.26 19.74
C GLN A 69 -3.30 16.83 20.82
N THR A 70 -4.61 16.65 20.64
CA THR A 70 -5.62 17.20 21.56
C THR A 70 -5.71 16.43 22.88
N ASP A 71 -5.32 15.15 22.86
CA ASP A 71 -5.16 14.29 24.03
C ASP A 71 -3.93 13.38 23.85
N PHE A 72 -3.79 12.35 24.70
CA PHE A 72 -2.64 11.44 24.66
C PHE A 72 -2.70 10.38 23.55
N ARG A 73 -3.86 10.12 22.94
CA ARG A 73 -4.06 8.95 22.08
C ARG A 73 -3.21 9.03 20.82
N ASN A 74 -3.24 10.18 20.14
CA ASN A 74 -2.46 10.39 18.93
C ASN A 74 -0.95 10.28 19.22
N ALA A 75 -0.50 10.76 20.38
CA ALA A 75 0.92 10.72 20.75
C ALA A 75 1.36 9.28 21.02
N ASP A 76 0.53 8.50 21.69
CA ASP A 76 0.78 7.08 21.95
C ASP A 76 0.72 6.25 20.65
N ASP A 77 -0.24 6.51 19.77
CA ASP A 77 -0.32 5.89 18.45
C ASP A 77 0.93 6.19 17.62
N HIS A 78 1.38 7.44 17.58
CA HIS A 78 2.59 7.82 16.82
C HIS A 78 3.84 7.14 17.37
N ARG A 79 3.95 6.98 18.70
CA ARG A 79 5.04 6.25 19.36
C ARG A 79 4.97 4.76 19.05
N PHE A 80 3.77 4.18 19.06
CA PHE A 80 3.54 2.79 18.65
C PHE A 80 4.01 2.58 17.20
N LEU A 81 3.54 3.40 16.26
CA LEU A 81 3.91 3.32 14.85
C LEU A 81 5.42 3.44 14.63
N GLN A 82 6.07 4.38 15.33
CA GLN A 82 7.52 4.51 15.30
C GLN A 82 8.24 3.23 15.79
N SER A 83 7.77 2.65 16.90
CA SER A 83 8.37 1.45 17.49
C SER A 83 8.17 0.21 16.62
N ILE A 84 6.99 0.06 16.02
CA ILE A 84 6.66 -1.02 15.08
C ILE A 84 7.50 -0.91 13.82
N ALA A 85 7.63 0.29 13.28
CA ALA A 85 8.46 0.52 12.11
C ALA A 85 9.92 0.11 12.37
N ALA A 86 10.46 0.50 13.52
CA ALA A 86 11.81 0.08 13.93
C ALA A 86 11.92 -1.44 14.12
N ARG A 87 10.92 -2.08 14.77
CA ARG A 87 10.92 -3.51 15.07
C ARG A 87 10.89 -4.37 13.81
N TYR A 88 10.00 -4.08 12.88
CA TYR A 88 9.75 -4.93 11.71
C TYR A 88 10.46 -4.46 10.43
N GLY A 89 11.17 -3.33 10.52
CA GLY A 89 12.02 -2.79 9.45
C GLY A 89 11.22 -2.06 8.37
N LEU A 90 10.23 -1.27 8.77
CA LEU A 90 9.51 -0.33 7.91
C LEU A 90 10.18 1.04 7.92
N TRP A 91 9.90 1.83 6.89
CA TRP A 91 10.16 3.25 6.91
C TRP A 91 9.11 3.96 7.76
N PHE A 92 9.56 4.85 8.64
CA PHE A 92 8.67 5.71 9.43
C PHE A 92 8.78 7.15 8.93
N SER A 93 7.72 7.66 8.32
CA SER A 93 7.61 9.07 7.94
C SER A 93 6.99 9.84 9.09
N ARG A 94 7.84 10.63 9.76
CA ARG A 94 7.52 11.39 10.98
C ARG A 94 6.44 12.46 10.71
N PRO A 95 5.72 12.90 11.77
CA PRO A 95 4.82 14.05 11.67
C PRO A 95 5.52 15.26 11.03
N GLY A 96 4.83 15.90 10.09
CA GLY A 96 5.34 17.09 9.40
C GLY A 96 6.14 16.82 8.11
N ASN A 97 6.43 15.55 7.76
CA ASN A 97 7.05 15.22 6.47
C ASN A 97 6.12 15.45 5.27
N GLY A 98 4.80 15.44 5.48
CA GLY A 98 3.79 15.67 4.45
C GLY A 98 2.80 14.52 4.31
N ILE A 99 1.79 14.73 3.46
CA ILE A 99 0.72 13.76 3.18
C ILE A 99 1.31 12.51 2.53
N CYS A 100 0.88 11.34 3.00
CA CYS A 100 1.41 10.02 2.65
C CYS A 100 1.56 9.82 1.13
N HIS A 101 0.52 10.11 0.35
CA HIS A 101 0.55 9.93 -1.11
C HIS A 101 1.56 10.83 -1.82
N GLN A 102 1.67 12.09 -1.37
CA GLN A 102 2.62 13.04 -1.95
C GLN A 102 4.05 12.62 -1.64
N VAL A 103 4.34 12.31 -0.37
CA VAL A 103 5.67 11.86 0.06
C VAL A 103 6.03 10.53 -0.63
N HIS A 104 5.07 9.62 -0.79
CA HIS A 104 5.29 8.36 -1.48
C HIS A 104 5.63 8.57 -2.96
N LEU A 105 4.90 9.45 -3.64
CA LEU A 105 5.18 9.81 -5.03
C LEU A 105 6.59 10.39 -5.22
N GLU A 106 7.01 11.27 -4.32
CA GLU A 106 8.31 11.95 -4.40
C GLU A 106 9.50 11.06 -4.05
N ARG A 107 9.31 10.03 -3.22
CA ARG A 107 10.43 9.29 -2.60
C ARG A 107 10.49 7.81 -2.95
N PHE A 108 9.35 7.19 -3.25
CA PHE A 108 9.24 5.73 -3.27
C PHE A 108 8.53 5.17 -4.50
N ALA A 109 7.75 5.99 -5.22
CA ALA A 109 7.05 5.55 -6.40
C ALA A 109 8.02 4.99 -7.46
N CYS A 110 7.68 3.84 -8.02
CA CYS A 110 8.51 3.11 -8.95
C CYS A 110 7.66 2.56 -10.10
N PRO A 111 7.83 3.05 -11.35
CA PRO A 111 7.03 2.61 -12.47
C PRO A 111 7.00 1.09 -12.65
N GLY A 112 5.79 0.56 -12.90
CA GLY A 112 5.56 -0.86 -13.12
C GLY A 112 5.53 -1.72 -11.85
N LYS A 113 5.61 -1.14 -10.66
CA LYS A 113 5.45 -1.84 -9.37
C LYS A 113 4.00 -1.79 -8.87
N THR A 114 3.70 -2.67 -7.92
CA THR A 114 2.42 -2.71 -7.21
C THR A 114 2.53 -2.04 -5.84
N LEU A 115 1.51 -1.25 -5.48
CA LEU A 115 1.38 -0.59 -4.18
C LEU A 115 0.01 -0.92 -3.59
N LEU A 116 0.00 -1.42 -2.34
CA LEU A 116 -1.22 -1.60 -1.57
C LEU A 116 -1.20 -0.68 -0.35
N GLY A 117 -2.20 0.18 -0.21
CA GLY A 117 -2.24 1.19 0.85
C GLY A 117 -3.50 1.13 1.69
N SER A 118 -3.38 1.33 3.01
CA SER A 118 -4.54 1.41 3.91
C SER A 118 -5.24 2.78 3.86
N ASP A 119 -5.35 3.33 2.65
CA ASP A 119 -5.95 4.62 2.35
C ASP A 119 -6.60 4.62 0.96
N SER A 120 -7.75 5.28 0.82
CA SER A 120 -8.52 5.30 -0.43
C SER A 120 -7.85 6.03 -1.58
N HIS A 121 -6.94 6.97 -1.30
CA HIS A 121 -6.25 7.78 -2.32
C HIS A 121 -4.90 7.21 -2.74
N THR A 122 -4.56 5.98 -2.30
CA THR A 122 -3.41 5.21 -2.78
C THR A 122 -3.27 5.18 -4.32
N PRO A 123 -4.37 5.16 -5.13
CA PRO A 123 -4.28 5.28 -6.58
C PRO A 123 -3.51 6.49 -7.13
N THR A 124 -3.24 7.52 -6.30
CA THR A 124 -2.39 8.66 -6.66
C THR A 124 -1.03 8.24 -7.25
N ALA A 125 -0.42 7.16 -6.74
CA ALA A 125 0.85 6.65 -7.28
C ALA A 125 0.74 6.11 -8.72
N GLY A 126 -0.48 5.90 -9.24
CA GLY A 126 -0.73 5.62 -10.65
C GLY A 126 -0.24 6.72 -11.59
N GLY A 127 -0.09 7.96 -11.10
CA GLY A 127 0.59 9.05 -11.83
C GLY A 127 2.05 8.75 -12.20
N CYS A 128 2.70 7.83 -11.47
CA CYS A 128 4.03 7.29 -11.76
C CYS A 128 3.97 5.89 -12.37
N ALA A 129 2.88 5.53 -13.05
CA ALA A 129 2.69 4.23 -13.72
C ALA A 129 2.83 2.99 -12.80
N MET A 130 2.44 3.13 -11.53
CA MET A 130 2.27 2.00 -10.61
C MET A 130 0.85 1.44 -10.69
N LEU A 131 0.69 0.16 -10.36
CA LEU A 131 -0.63 -0.40 -10.02
C LEU A 131 -0.84 -0.19 -8.52
N ALA A 132 -1.46 0.94 -8.17
CA ALA A 132 -1.67 1.35 -6.79
C ALA A 132 -3.14 1.23 -6.37
N ILE A 133 -3.40 0.53 -5.27
CA ILE A 133 -4.73 0.13 -4.84
C ILE A 133 -4.92 0.45 -3.35
N GLY A 134 -6.03 1.10 -3.01
CA GLY A 134 -6.46 1.27 -1.62
C GLY A 134 -7.15 -0.01 -1.11
N ALA A 135 -6.82 -0.44 0.10
CA ALA A 135 -7.38 -1.65 0.72
C ALA A 135 -7.55 -1.48 2.24
N GLY A 136 -8.15 -2.47 2.90
CA GLY A 136 -8.27 -2.48 4.36
C GLY A 136 -6.95 -2.80 5.06
N GLY A 137 -6.87 -2.50 6.35
CA GLY A 137 -5.68 -2.76 7.18
C GLY A 137 -5.21 -4.23 7.11
N LEU A 138 -6.15 -5.17 7.18
CA LEU A 138 -5.86 -6.60 7.12
C LEU A 138 -5.22 -7.02 5.80
N ASP A 139 -5.71 -6.54 4.66
CA ASP A 139 -5.13 -6.85 3.36
C ASP A 139 -3.70 -6.32 3.26
N VAL A 140 -3.45 -5.12 3.79
CA VAL A 140 -2.12 -4.52 3.85
C VAL A 140 -1.20 -5.29 4.80
N ALA A 141 -1.69 -5.74 5.96
CA ALA A 141 -0.96 -6.60 6.89
C ALA A 141 -0.56 -7.93 6.23
N MET A 142 -1.50 -8.55 5.50
CA MET A 142 -1.24 -9.79 4.77
C MET A 142 -0.25 -9.59 3.62
N ALA A 143 -0.33 -8.46 2.90
CA ALA A 143 0.67 -8.08 1.90
C ALA A 143 2.06 -7.91 2.54
N MET A 144 2.17 -7.21 3.66
CA MET A 144 3.42 -7.10 4.44
C MET A 144 3.95 -8.47 4.87
N ALA A 145 3.07 -9.43 5.15
CA ALA A 145 3.43 -10.83 5.45
C ALA A 145 3.81 -11.67 4.22
N GLY A 146 3.87 -11.05 3.03
CA GLY A 146 4.22 -11.68 1.76
C GLY A 146 3.11 -12.56 1.19
N LYS A 147 1.86 -12.38 1.65
CA LYS A 147 0.69 -13.06 1.07
C LYS A 147 0.18 -12.28 -0.14
N PRO A 148 -0.33 -12.97 -1.18
CA PRO A 148 -0.82 -12.27 -2.35
C PRO A 148 -2.12 -11.54 -2.04
N PHE A 149 -2.32 -10.39 -2.69
CA PHE A 149 -3.56 -9.63 -2.62
C PHE A 149 -4.57 -10.21 -3.60
N HIS A 150 -5.78 -10.50 -3.12
CA HIS A 150 -6.83 -11.12 -3.91
C HIS A 150 -7.82 -10.07 -4.40
N LEU A 151 -8.13 -10.10 -5.68
CA LEU A 151 -9.04 -9.16 -6.32
C LEU A 151 -9.74 -9.80 -7.52
N ILE A 152 -10.80 -9.15 -7.99
CA ILE A 152 -11.40 -9.49 -9.27
C ILE A 152 -10.60 -8.75 -10.36
N MET A 153 -10.17 -9.49 -11.40
CA MET A 153 -9.46 -8.92 -12.53
C MET A 153 -10.26 -7.73 -13.10
N PRO A 154 -9.71 -6.50 -13.05
CA PRO A 154 -10.50 -5.31 -13.30
C PRO A 154 -10.87 -5.17 -14.78
N LYS A 155 -12.00 -4.51 -15.03
CA LYS A 155 -12.27 -3.90 -16.34
C LYS A 155 -11.41 -2.64 -16.46
N ILE A 156 -10.91 -2.37 -17.66
CA ILE A 156 -10.10 -1.17 -17.94
C ILE A 156 -10.93 -0.18 -18.75
N ILE A 157 -11.07 1.03 -18.23
CA ILE A 157 -11.67 2.17 -18.94
C ILE A 157 -10.53 3.01 -19.49
N GLY A 158 -10.46 3.14 -20.82
CA GLY A 158 -9.50 4.02 -21.47
C GLY A 158 -10.05 5.44 -21.56
N VAL A 159 -9.39 6.39 -20.91
CA VAL A 159 -9.67 7.82 -21.07
C VAL A 159 -8.62 8.39 -22.03
N HIS A 160 -9.06 8.81 -23.21
CA HIS A 160 -8.19 9.41 -24.22
C HIS A 160 -8.29 10.94 -24.12
N LEU A 161 -7.24 11.57 -23.63
CA LEU A 161 -7.14 13.03 -23.54
C LEU A 161 -6.54 13.58 -24.83
N THR A 162 -7.22 14.55 -25.44
CA THR A 162 -6.79 15.23 -26.67
C THR A 162 -6.63 16.72 -26.41
N GLY A 163 -5.64 17.32 -27.04
CA GLY A 163 -5.32 18.75 -26.98
C GLY A 163 -4.21 19.10 -27.95
#